data_AF-A0A140NLC4-F1
#
_entry.id   AF-A0A140NLC4-F1
#
_cell.length_a   1.000
_cell.length_b   1.000
_cell.length_c   1.000
_cell.angle_alpha   90.00
_cell.angle_beta   90.00
_cell.angle_gamma   90.00
#
_symmetry.space_group_name_H-M   'P 1'
#
loop_
_entity.id
_entity.type
_entity.pdbx_description
1 polymer ?
#
loop_
_entity_poly.entity_id
_entity_poly.type
_entity_poly.pdbx_seq_one_letter_code
_entity_poly.pdbx_strand_id
1 'polypeptide(L)'
;MKAILKPFLGITFASIFLMFSSIANGKSIVVEKTQPEVLDLVFILDKSGSMSGFESDTIGGFNRVLTENRNKKGDVFITTVLFNDKTTLLHNREPIDKVPNLTLEDYQVGSNTALLDAVGDTISKMQENRKITKNNNVLFVIITDGEENSSHKYSQSKIKSMIKSAEMEDKWDFIFLGANIDAITAADSIGISRSKATGYVQDKTGYDKAYKAINNAVESKKNAAPISEEWKKEVETDAMERTNK
;
A
#
# COMPACT_ATOMS: atom_id res chain seq x y z
N MET A 1 -2.14 103.07 -30.34
CA MET A 1 -1.02 102.17 -30.72
C MET A 1 -1.19 100.88 -29.90
N LYS A 2 -1.65 99.76 -30.50
CA LYS A 2 -0.86 98.54 -30.83
C LYS A 2 0.03 98.09 -29.66
N ALA A 3 0.10 96.85 -29.17
CA ALA A 3 -0.15 95.50 -29.68
C ALA A 3 0.08 94.51 -28.49
N ILE A 4 -0.73 93.48 -28.22
CA ILE A 4 -0.74 92.10 -28.77
C ILE A 4 0.23 91.09 -28.08
N LEU A 5 -0.38 89.98 -27.61
CA LEU A 5 0.05 88.57 -27.49
C LEU A 5 1.19 88.10 -26.55
N LYS A 6 0.81 87.12 -25.71
CA LYS A 6 1.55 85.86 -25.38
C LYS A 6 1.57 84.90 -26.61
N PRO A 7 2.08 83.64 -26.58
CA PRO A 7 3.12 82.95 -25.79
C PRO A 7 4.09 82.11 -26.70
N PHE A 8 4.87 81.19 -26.08
CA PHE A 8 5.38 79.89 -26.59
C PHE A 8 6.79 79.78 -27.21
N LEU A 9 7.70 79.11 -26.47
CA LEU A 9 8.76 78.15 -26.86
C LEU A 9 9.52 77.82 -25.55
N GLY A 10 9.78 76.59 -25.08
CA GLY A 10 10.21 75.33 -25.69
C GLY A 10 11.46 74.86 -24.90
N ILE A 11 11.66 73.55 -24.68
CA ILE A 11 12.87 72.76 -24.26
C ILE A 11 12.37 71.61 -23.33
N THR A 12 12.05 70.40 -23.79
CA THR A 12 12.84 69.19 -24.17
C THR A 12 13.54 68.39 -23.06
N PHE A 13 13.40 67.05 -23.19
CA PHE A 13 14.07 65.89 -22.57
C PHE A 13 13.51 65.29 -21.25
N ALA A 14 12.89 64.11 -21.34
CA ALA A 14 13.47 62.84 -20.86
C ALA A 14 12.47 61.66 -20.95
N SER A 15 12.84 60.69 -21.79
CA SER A 15 12.80 59.24 -21.54
C SER A 15 11.47 58.55 -21.22
N ILE A 16 10.90 57.97 -22.28
CA ILE A 16 9.99 56.83 -22.22
C ILE A 16 10.74 55.63 -21.62
N PHE A 17 10.31 55.18 -20.44
CA PHE A 17 10.65 53.87 -19.91
C PHE A 17 9.36 53.16 -19.54
N LEU A 18 8.83 52.39 -20.51
CA LEU A 18 7.74 51.46 -20.31
C LEU A 18 8.24 50.29 -19.47
N MET A 19 8.13 50.41 -18.15
CA MET A 19 8.22 49.28 -17.24
C MET A 19 6.82 48.75 -16.99
N PHE A 20 6.46 47.67 -17.69
CA PHE A 20 5.38 46.78 -17.29
C PHE A 20 5.76 46.17 -15.94
N SER A 21 5.23 46.69 -14.84
CA SER A 21 5.23 45.96 -13.58
C SER A 21 4.15 44.87 -13.65
N SER A 22 4.58 43.66 -13.99
CA SER A 22 3.82 42.44 -13.72
C SER A 22 3.59 42.36 -12.22
N ILE A 23 2.34 42.55 -11.78
CA ILE A 23 1.93 42.24 -10.41
C ILE A 23 1.89 40.72 -10.31
N ALA A 24 3.01 40.13 -9.89
CA ALA A 24 3.07 38.74 -9.49
C ALA A 24 2.21 38.57 -8.23
N ASN A 25 0.97 38.13 -8.43
CA ASN A 25 0.07 37.76 -7.36
C ASN A 25 0.55 36.42 -6.77
N GLY A 26 1.54 36.50 -5.89
CA GLY A 26 2.06 35.36 -5.14
C GLY A 26 0.99 34.87 -4.17
N LYS A 27 0.13 33.95 -4.62
CA LYS A 27 -0.59 33.08 -3.70
C LYS A 27 0.45 32.24 -2.97
N SER A 28 0.70 32.58 -1.72
CA SER A 28 1.32 31.67 -0.77
C SER A 28 0.46 30.41 -0.76
N ILE A 29 0.95 29.31 -1.34
CA ILE A 29 0.35 28.00 -1.18
C ILE A 29 0.55 27.67 0.30
N VAL A 30 -0.49 27.91 1.09
CA VAL A 30 -0.62 27.28 2.40
C VAL A 30 -0.66 25.79 2.11
N VAL A 31 0.45 25.11 2.36
CA VAL A 31 0.47 23.65 2.43
C VAL A 31 -0.51 23.29 3.54
N GLU A 32 -1.71 22.90 3.14
CA GLU A 32 -2.75 22.47 4.05
C GLU A 32 -2.17 21.32 4.87
N LYS A 33 -2.11 21.53 6.19
CA LYS A 33 -1.56 20.58 7.15
C LYS A 33 -2.43 19.32 7.05
N THR A 34 -1.92 18.30 6.35
CA THR A 34 -2.62 17.04 6.14
C THR A 34 -3.04 16.46 7.48
N GLN A 35 -4.31 16.04 7.54
CA GLN A 35 -4.88 15.27 8.66
C GLN A 35 -3.90 14.15 9.06
N PRO A 36 -3.81 13.75 10.34
CA PRO A 36 -3.04 12.57 10.71
C PRO A 36 -3.49 11.41 9.82
N GLU A 37 -2.54 10.89 9.02
CA GLU A 37 -2.86 9.91 7.99
C GLU A 37 -3.25 8.60 8.65
N VAL A 38 -4.55 8.30 8.58
CA VAL A 38 -5.08 6.99 8.93
C VAL A 38 -4.63 6.03 7.83
N LEU A 39 -4.05 4.90 8.21
CA LEU A 39 -3.76 3.78 7.34
C LEU A 39 -4.57 2.57 7.82
N ASP A 40 -5.39 2.00 6.94
CA ASP A 40 -5.94 0.66 7.17
C ASP A 40 -4.99 -0.36 6.51
N LEU A 41 -4.25 -1.11 7.31
CA LEU A 41 -3.33 -2.17 6.87
C LEU A 41 -4.04 -3.53 6.96
N VAL A 42 -4.21 -4.17 5.81
CA VAL A 42 -5.02 -5.38 5.66
C VAL A 42 -4.09 -6.54 5.31
N PHE A 43 -4.00 -7.52 6.20
CA PHE A 43 -3.26 -8.75 5.96
C PHE A 43 -4.20 -9.87 5.52
N ILE A 44 -3.82 -10.58 4.45
CA ILE A 44 -4.43 -11.83 4.00
C ILE A 44 -3.31 -12.88 4.02
N LEU A 45 -3.28 -13.68 5.08
CA LEU A 45 -2.19 -14.62 5.38
C LEU A 45 -2.63 -16.05 5.10
N ASP A 46 -1.92 -16.71 4.20
CA ASP A 46 -2.10 -18.14 3.95
C ASP A 46 -1.71 -18.93 5.20
N LYS A 47 -2.51 -19.93 5.55
CA LYS A 47 -2.29 -20.96 6.58
C LYS A 47 -2.69 -22.34 6.04
N SER A 48 -2.51 -22.57 4.75
CA SER A 48 -2.66 -23.86 4.09
C SER A 48 -1.59 -24.84 4.56
N GLY A 49 -1.73 -26.12 4.18
CA GLY A 49 -0.81 -27.18 4.59
C GLY A 49 0.63 -26.99 4.07
N SER A 50 0.85 -26.27 2.97
CA SER A 50 2.20 -25.97 2.46
C SER A 50 3.03 -25.11 3.41
N MET A 51 2.35 -24.27 4.21
CA MET A 51 3.00 -23.42 5.22
C MET A 51 3.54 -24.20 6.44
N SER A 52 3.37 -25.52 6.48
CA SER A 52 3.87 -26.38 7.56
C SER A 52 5.38 -26.27 7.72
N GLY A 53 5.84 -25.98 8.94
CA GLY A 53 7.25 -25.75 9.26
C GLY A 53 7.70 -24.29 9.15
N PHE A 54 6.83 -23.39 8.68
CA PHE A 54 7.09 -21.95 8.54
C PHE A 54 6.13 -21.08 9.38
N GLU A 55 5.40 -21.68 10.32
CA GLU A 55 4.46 -21.01 11.20
C GLU A 55 5.17 -19.95 12.04
N SER A 56 6.31 -20.31 12.64
CA SER A 56 7.06 -19.41 13.51
C SER A 56 7.63 -18.20 12.75
N ASP A 57 8.10 -18.40 11.51
CA ASP A 57 8.61 -17.30 10.68
C ASP A 57 7.48 -16.37 10.22
N THR A 58 6.33 -16.93 9.84
CA THR A 58 5.15 -16.16 9.45
C THR A 58 4.60 -15.34 10.62
N ILE A 59 4.40 -15.99 11.79
CA ILE A 59 3.97 -15.34 13.03
C ILE A 59 4.96 -14.26 13.46
N GLY A 60 6.25 -14.59 13.49
CA GLY A 60 7.31 -13.67 13.90
C GLY A 60 7.39 -12.44 13.01
N GLY A 61 7.29 -12.63 11.70
CA GLY A 61 7.28 -11.55 10.73
C GLY A 61 6.08 -10.63 10.85
N PHE A 62 4.86 -11.19 10.97
CA PHE A 62 3.65 -10.40 11.21
C PHE A 62 3.77 -9.58 12.50
N ASN A 63 4.19 -10.22 13.60
CA ASN A 63 4.38 -9.56 14.89
C ASN A 63 5.44 -8.46 14.86
N ARG A 64 6.46 -8.63 14.02
CA ARG A 64 7.48 -7.61 13.79
C ARG A 64 6.91 -6.40 13.06
N VAL A 65 6.07 -6.58 12.04
CA VAL A 65 5.38 -5.45 11.39
C VAL A 65 4.51 -4.67 12.38
N LEU A 66 3.77 -5.38 13.25
CA LEU A 66 3.02 -4.71 14.32
C LEU A 66 3.94 -3.91 15.23
N THR A 67 4.97 -4.55 15.79
CA THR A 67 5.89 -3.94 16.76
C THR A 67 6.62 -2.74 16.18
N GLU A 68 7.08 -2.82 14.93
CA GLU A 68 7.78 -1.72 14.26
C GLU A 68 6.84 -0.56 13.90
N ASN A 69 5.52 -0.75 13.86
CA ASN A 69 4.57 0.31 13.52
C ASN A 69 3.72 0.84 14.68
N ARG A 70 3.70 0.14 15.82
CA ARG A 70 3.14 0.63 17.08
C ARG A 70 3.86 1.91 17.55
N ASN A 71 3.13 2.81 18.19
CA ASN A 71 3.64 4.09 18.72
C ASN A 71 4.34 5.03 17.71
N LYS A 72 4.31 4.73 16.40
CA LYS A 72 4.75 5.66 15.36
C LYS A 72 3.65 6.69 15.08
N LYS A 73 4.02 7.88 14.60
CA LYS A 73 3.05 8.90 14.16
C LYS A 73 2.10 8.34 13.09
N GLY A 74 0.83 8.76 13.13
CA GLY A 74 -0.23 8.32 12.23
C GLY A 74 -1.01 7.13 12.79
N ASP A 75 -2.31 7.10 12.57
CA ASP A 75 -3.19 6.06 13.09
C ASP A 75 -3.16 4.85 12.15
N VAL A 76 -2.74 3.68 12.65
CA VAL A 76 -2.77 2.44 11.87
C VAL A 76 -3.83 1.52 12.44
N PHE A 77 -4.73 1.06 11.59
CA PHE A 77 -5.73 0.04 11.91
C PHE A 77 -5.42 -1.25 11.16
N ILE A 78 -5.52 -2.38 11.84
CA ILE A 78 -5.20 -3.70 11.30
C ILE A 78 -6.49 -4.47 11.04
N THR A 79 -6.59 -4.99 9.82
CA THR A 79 -7.47 -6.10 9.50
C THR A 79 -6.60 -7.32 9.22
N THR A 80 -6.88 -8.45 9.85
CA THR A 80 -6.14 -9.69 9.61
C THR A 80 -7.11 -10.78 9.22
N VAL A 81 -6.87 -11.36 8.07
CA VAL A 81 -7.58 -12.51 7.53
C VAL A 81 -6.59 -13.64 7.39
N LEU A 82 -6.92 -14.78 7.98
CA LEU A 82 -6.18 -16.02 7.80
C LEU A 82 -6.96 -16.93 6.86
N PHE A 83 -6.29 -17.62 5.94
CA PHE A 83 -7.00 -18.49 5.01
C PHE A 83 -6.28 -19.80 4.69
N ASN A 84 -7.07 -20.82 4.42
CA ASN A 84 -6.69 -22.08 3.79
C ASN A 84 -7.82 -22.47 2.83
N ASP A 85 -8.48 -23.63 2.99
CA ASP A 85 -9.76 -23.93 2.31
C ASP A 85 -10.93 -23.07 2.83
N LYS A 86 -10.71 -22.33 3.92
CA LYS A 86 -11.67 -21.41 4.53
C LYS A 86 -11.01 -20.10 4.90
N THR A 87 -11.80 -19.04 4.99
CA THR A 87 -11.36 -17.71 5.39
C THR A 87 -11.81 -17.40 6.83
N THR A 88 -10.90 -16.88 7.65
CA THR A 88 -11.16 -16.47 9.05
C THR A 88 -10.76 -15.02 9.24
N LEU A 89 -11.71 -14.16 9.62
CA LEU A 89 -11.46 -12.77 9.98
C LEU A 89 -11.04 -12.69 11.45
N LEU A 90 -9.74 -12.53 11.70
CA LEU A 90 -9.17 -12.50 13.05
C LEU A 90 -9.28 -11.10 13.68
N HIS A 91 -8.96 -10.06 12.92
CA HIS A 91 -9.07 -8.66 13.34
C HIS A 91 -9.85 -7.88 12.29
N ASN A 92 -10.77 -7.02 12.71
CA ASN A 92 -11.56 -6.19 11.80
C ASN A 92 -11.34 -4.71 12.12
N ARG A 93 -10.34 -4.11 11.47
CA ARG A 93 -9.98 -2.70 11.61
C ARG A 93 -9.74 -2.29 13.07
N GLU A 94 -8.92 -3.07 13.77
CA GLU A 94 -8.53 -2.81 15.15
C GLU A 94 -7.33 -1.84 15.20
N PRO A 95 -7.30 -0.86 16.13
CA PRO A 95 -6.11 -0.03 16.31
C PRO A 95 -4.87 -0.89 16.57
N ILE A 96 -3.74 -0.59 15.92
CA ILE A 96 -2.54 -1.43 15.97
C ILE A 96 -2.03 -1.72 17.40
N ASP A 97 -2.24 -0.79 18.33
CA ASP A 97 -1.84 -0.95 19.74
C ASP A 97 -2.76 -1.91 20.53
N LYS A 98 -3.94 -2.24 20.00
CA LYS A 98 -4.89 -3.19 20.58
C LYS A 98 -4.82 -4.58 19.95
N VAL A 99 -4.13 -4.71 18.82
CA VAL A 99 -3.98 -5.99 18.12
C VAL A 99 -2.96 -6.84 18.89
N PRO A 100 -3.34 -8.01 19.43
CA PRO A 100 -2.38 -8.89 20.09
C PRO A 100 -1.36 -9.43 19.07
N ASN A 101 -0.20 -9.86 19.58
CA ASN A 101 0.72 -10.63 18.75
C ASN A 101 0.05 -11.96 18.38
N LEU A 102 0.19 -12.37 17.11
CA LEU A 102 -0.24 -13.66 16.63
C LEU A 102 0.53 -14.77 17.37
N THR A 103 -0.16 -15.87 17.66
CA THR A 103 0.39 -17.05 18.32
C THR A 103 0.17 -18.30 17.46
N LEU A 104 0.78 -19.42 17.87
CA LEU A 104 0.52 -20.74 17.25
C LEU A 104 -0.92 -21.23 17.47
N GLU A 105 -1.63 -20.72 18.47
CA GLU A 105 -3.05 -21.04 18.68
C GLU A 105 -3.93 -20.34 17.66
N ASP A 106 -3.57 -19.12 17.27
CA ASP A 106 -4.28 -18.35 16.25
C ASP A 106 -3.97 -18.86 14.83
N TYR A 107 -2.72 -19.28 14.58
CA TYR A 107 -2.22 -19.64 13.27
C TYR A 107 -1.91 -21.14 13.18
N GLN A 108 -2.95 -21.92 12.89
CA GLN A 108 -2.86 -23.37 12.68
C GLN A 108 -2.96 -23.70 11.19
N VAL A 109 -1.88 -24.29 10.65
CA VAL A 109 -1.79 -24.64 9.24
C VAL A 109 -2.57 -25.91 8.89
N GLY A 110 -3.04 -26.01 7.66
CA GLY A 110 -3.67 -27.21 7.13
C GLY A 110 -4.59 -26.94 5.96
N SER A 111 -5.12 -28.01 5.35
CA SER A 111 -5.96 -27.94 4.14
C SER A 111 -5.24 -27.31 2.93
N ASN A 112 -6.05 -26.98 1.92
CA ASN A 112 -5.66 -26.42 0.64
C ASN A 112 -5.69 -24.88 0.65
N THR A 113 -5.57 -24.22 -0.51
CA THR A 113 -5.41 -22.77 -0.66
C THR A 113 -6.59 -22.17 -1.42
N ALA A 114 -7.49 -21.47 -0.72
CA ALA A 114 -8.61 -20.70 -1.29
C ALA A 114 -8.30 -19.19 -1.30
N LEU A 115 -7.26 -18.82 -2.05
CA LEU A 115 -6.76 -17.46 -2.19
C LEU A 115 -7.80 -16.51 -2.79
N LEU A 116 -8.50 -16.92 -3.85
CA LEU A 116 -9.51 -16.07 -4.50
C LEU A 116 -10.65 -15.75 -3.54
N ASP A 117 -11.11 -16.73 -2.78
CA ASP A 117 -12.17 -16.55 -1.80
C ASP A 117 -11.72 -15.61 -0.67
N ALA A 118 -10.51 -15.80 -0.15
CA ALA A 118 -9.94 -14.92 0.87
C ALA A 118 -9.82 -13.46 0.39
N VAL A 119 -9.32 -13.24 -0.84
CA VAL A 119 -9.18 -11.89 -1.42
C VAL A 119 -10.55 -11.26 -1.66
N GLY A 120 -11.47 -11.99 -2.28
CA GLY A 120 -12.81 -11.49 -2.61
C GLY A 120 -13.63 -11.11 -1.37
N ASP A 121 -13.59 -11.96 -0.34
CA ASP A 121 -14.27 -11.71 0.94
C ASP A 121 -13.66 -10.51 1.66
N THR A 122 -12.33 -10.39 1.67
CA THR A 122 -11.65 -9.28 2.35
C THR A 122 -11.90 -7.94 1.66
N ILE A 123 -11.87 -7.88 0.32
CA ILE A 123 -12.23 -6.66 -0.42
C ILE A 123 -13.66 -6.24 -0.07
N SER A 124 -14.61 -7.17 -0.13
CA SER A 124 -16.01 -6.90 0.19
C SER A 124 -16.16 -6.37 1.63
N LYS A 125 -15.47 -6.99 2.59
CA LYS A 125 -15.47 -6.57 3.99
C LYS A 125 -14.90 -5.17 4.18
N MET A 126 -13.80 -4.85 3.52
CA MET A 126 -13.20 -3.52 3.60
C MET A 126 -14.10 -2.45 2.95
N GLN A 127 -14.85 -2.81 1.90
CA GLN A 127 -15.79 -1.88 1.27
C GLN A 127 -16.97 -1.57 2.20
N GLU A 128 -17.42 -2.55 2.99
CA GLU A 128 -18.40 -2.32 4.06
C GLU A 128 -17.86 -1.37 5.13
N ASN A 129 -16.64 -1.60 5.63
CA ASN A 129 -16.01 -0.74 6.62
C ASN A 129 -15.87 0.70 6.10
N ARG A 130 -15.47 0.87 4.83
CA ARG A 130 -15.31 2.17 4.17
C ARG A 130 -16.61 2.97 4.11
N LYS A 131 -17.79 2.35 4.07
CA LYS A 131 -19.08 3.07 4.14
C LYS A 131 -19.17 3.95 5.39
N ILE A 132 -18.54 3.52 6.48
CA ILE A 132 -18.49 4.22 7.77
C ILE A 132 -17.24 5.09 7.87
N THR A 133 -16.07 4.53 7.59
CA THR A 133 -14.78 5.19 7.88
C THR A 133 -14.41 6.25 6.86
N LYS A 134 -14.90 6.12 5.61
CA LYS A 134 -14.54 6.95 4.45
C LYS A 134 -13.03 7.00 4.16
N ASN A 135 -12.24 6.12 4.77
CA ASN A 135 -10.80 6.07 4.55
C ASN A 135 -10.48 5.40 3.21
N ASN A 136 -9.61 6.03 2.42
CA ASN A 136 -9.11 5.51 1.15
C ASN A 136 -7.65 5.07 1.24
N ASN A 137 -6.94 5.44 2.31
CA ASN A 137 -5.56 5.02 2.50
C ASN A 137 -5.54 3.61 3.08
N VAL A 138 -5.59 2.63 2.18
CA VAL A 138 -5.66 1.20 2.51
C VAL A 138 -4.55 0.47 1.77
N LEU A 139 -3.83 -0.40 2.49
CA LEU A 139 -2.81 -1.28 1.93
C LEU A 139 -3.19 -2.74 2.22
N PHE A 140 -3.41 -3.52 1.17
CA PHE A 140 -3.55 -4.96 1.24
C PHE A 140 -2.20 -5.63 1.09
N VAL A 141 -1.90 -6.56 2.00
CA VAL A 141 -0.71 -7.41 2.00
C VAL A 141 -1.17 -8.85 1.91
N ILE A 142 -0.92 -9.48 0.76
CA ILE A 142 -1.28 -10.87 0.49
C ILE A 142 0.00 -11.71 0.56
N ILE A 143 0.01 -12.74 1.42
CA ILE A 143 1.15 -13.64 1.60
C ILE A 143 0.68 -15.08 1.42
N THR A 144 1.37 -15.83 0.56
CA THR A 144 1.10 -17.25 0.30
C THR A 144 2.35 -17.96 -0.22
N ASP A 145 2.45 -19.26 0.02
CA ASP A 145 3.46 -20.15 -0.58
C ASP A 145 2.82 -21.20 -1.52
N GLY A 146 1.50 -21.14 -1.69
CA GLY A 146 0.71 -22.15 -2.38
C GLY A 146 0.03 -21.59 -3.62
N GLU A 147 -0.24 -22.48 -4.57
CA GLU A 147 -1.07 -22.15 -5.72
C GLU A 147 -2.56 -22.23 -5.34
N GLU A 148 -3.37 -21.33 -5.92
CA GLU A 148 -4.83 -21.37 -5.79
C GLU A 148 -5.39 -22.73 -6.26
N ASN A 149 -6.11 -23.44 -5.38
CA ASN A 149 -6.62 -24.78 -5.66
C ASN A 149 -7.92 -25.17 -4.91
N SER A 150 -8.54 -24.25 -4.15
CA SER A 150 -9.71 -24.58 -3.30
C SER A 150 -10.80 -23.50 -3.25
N SER A 151 -10.68 -22.41 -3.99
CA SER A 151 -11.72 -21.38 -4.05
C SER A 151 -12.96 -21.86 -4.81
N HIS A 152 -14.13 -21.48 -4.30
CA HIS A 152 -15.43 -21.86 -4.87
C HIS A 152 -16.40 -20.68 -5.05
N LYS A 153 -16.13 -19.52 -4.43
CA LYS A 153 -17.02 -18.35 -4.47
C LYS A 153 -16.65 -17.36 -5.57
N TYR A 154 -15.35 -17.15 -5.82
CA TYR A 154 -14.88 -16.20 -6.82
C TYR A 154 -13.99 -16.85 -7.88
N SER A 155 -14.15 -16.41 -9.13
CA SER A 155 -13.21 -16.74 -10.22
C SER A 155 -12.04 -15.77 -10.24
N GLN A 156 -10.92 -16.17 -10.87
CA GLN A 156 -9.76 -15.28 -11.10
C GLN A 156 -10.18 -13.99 -11.82
N SER A 157 -11.00 -14.09 -12.86
CA SER A 157 -11.52 -12.93 -13.60
C SER A 157 -12.34 -11.99 -12.72
N LYS A 158 -13.12 -12.54 -11.78
CA LYS A 158 -13.90 -11.75 -10.83
C LYS A 158 -12.97 -11.03 -9.86
N ILE A 159 -11.98 -11.70 -9.26
CA ILE A 159 -11.00 -11.07 -8.37
C ILE A 159 -10.22 -9.97 -9.10
N LYS A 160 -9.77 -10.23 -10.33
CA LYS A 160 -9.10 -9.23 -11.17
C LYS A 160 -9.95 -7.97 -11.40
N SER A 161 -11.25 -8.15 -11.62
CA SER A 161 -12.17 -7.00 -11.72
C SER A 161 -12.35 -6.25 -10.39
N MET A 162 -12.37 -6.97 -9.27
CA MET A 162 -12.55 -6.40 -7.93
C MET A 162 -11.33 -5.60 -7.49
N ILE A 163 -10.13 -6.14 -7.68
CA ILE A 163 -8.86 -5.43 -7.41
C ILE A 163 -8.78 -4.17 -8.25
N LYS A 164 -9.04 -4.27 -9.57
CA LYS A 164 -9.01 -3.11 -10.45
C LYS A 164 -10.01 -2.01 -10.02
N SER A 165 -11.22 -2.38 -9.61
CA SER A 165 -12.21 -1.41 -9.12
C SER A 165 -11.75 -0.78 -7.80
N ALA A 166 -11.23 -1.57 -6.86
CA ALA A 166 -10.67 -1.06 -5.61
C ALA A 166 -9.49 -0.08 -5.82
N GLU A 167 -8.57 -0.38 -6.74
CA GLU A 167 -7.47 0.52 -7.09
C GLU A 167 -7.98 1.82 -7.77
N MET A 168 -8.90 1.70 -8.72
CA MET A 168 -9.38 2.84 -9.52
C MET A 168 -10.34 3.75 -8.75
N GLU A 169 -11.29 3.17 -8.03
CA GLU A 169 -12.42 3.87 -7.41
C GLU A 169 -12.16 4.16 -5.94
N ASP A 170 -11.62 3.19 -5.20
CA ASP A 170 -11.37 3.30 -3.76
C ASP A 170 -9.95 3.79 -3.44
N LYS A 171 -9.04 3.80 -4.43
CA LYS A 171 -7.61 4.21 -4.33
C LYS A 171 -6.80 3.32 -3.38
N TRP A 172 -7.18 2.05 -3.27
CA TRP A 172 -6.47 1.08 -2.44
C TRP A 172 -5.24 0.55 -3.16
N ASP A 173 -4.21 0.21 -2.39
CA ASP A 173 -3.00 -0.45 -2.89
C ASP A 173 -3.00 -1.93 -2.47
N PHE A 174 -2.48 -2.79 -3.35
CA PHE A 174 -2.27 -4.21 -3.09
C PHE A 174 -0.80 -4.54 -3.28
N ILE A 175 -0.22 -5.31 -2.37
CA ILE A 175 1.08 -5.97 -2.56
C ILE A 175 0.94 -7.47 -2.35
N PHE A 176 1.70 -8.23 -3.13
CA PHE A 176 1.68 -9.69 -3.13
C PHE A 176 3.08 -10.24 -2.87
N LEU A 177 3.20 -11.10 -1.87
CA LEU A 177 4.46 -11.76 -1.51
C LEU A 177 4.26 -13.28 -1.61
N GLY A 178 5.01 -13.90 -2.53
CA GLY A 178 4.97 -15.35 -2.74
C GLY A 178 6.23 -16.03 -2.22
N ALA A 179 6.10 -17.03 -1.34
CA ALA A 179 7.24 -17.83 -0.90
C ALA A 179 7.47 -19.00 -1.89
N ASN A 180 8.67 -19.15 -2.46
CA ASN A 180 9.04 -20.26 -3.35
C ASN A 180 8.11 -20.51 -4.56
N ILE A 181 7.29 -19.53 -4.96
CA ILE A 181 6.41 -19.60 -6.13
C ILE A 181 6.75 -18.51 -7.15
N ASP A 182 6.21 -18.63 -8.37
CA ASP A 182 6.18 -17.50 -9.31
C ASP A 182 5.16 -16.45 -8.85
N ALA A 183 5.58 -15.65 -7.86
CA ALA A 183 4.76 -14.61 -7.25
C ALA A 183 4.26 -13.58 -8.28
N ILE A 184 5.02 -13.35 -9.35
CA ILE A 184 4.65 -12.38 -10.39
C ILE A 184 3.51 -12.93 -11.24
N THR A 185 3.61 -14.19 -11.70
CA THR A 185 2.53 -14.83 -12.46
C THR A 185 1.28 -14.99 -11.59
N ALA A 186 1.42 -15.43 -10.34
CA ALA A 186 0.30 -15.57 -9.41
C ALA A 186 -0.42 -14.22 -9.18
N ALA A 187 0.32 -13.16 -8.89
CA ALA A 187 -0.21 -11.81 -8.72
C ALA A 187 -0.90 -11.27 -9.99
N ASP A 188 -0.29 -11.43 -11.17
CA ASP A 188 -0.86 -10.95 -12.44
C ASP A 188 -2.19 -11.65 -12.79
N SER A 189 -2.29 -12.95 -12.46
CA SER A 189 -3.51 -13.74 -12.67
C SER A 189 -4.73 -13.14 -11.97
N ILE A 190 -4.53 -12.52 -10.80
CA ILE A 190 -5.56 -11.84 -10.02
C ILE A 190 -5.55 -10.32 -10.20
N GLY A 191 -4.70 -9.77 -11.07
CA GLY A 191 -4.71 -8.36 -11.45
C GLY A 191 -3.76 -7.44 -10.68
N ILE A 192 -2.84 -8.00 -9.89
CA ILE A 192 -1.81 -7.22 -9.19
C ILE A 192 -0.57 -7.14 -10.09
N SER A 193 -0.09 -5.92 -10.35
CA SER A 193 1.03 -5.70 -11.27
C SER A 193 2.36 -6.21 -10.71
N ARG A 194 3.29 -6.57 -11.61
CA ARG A 194 4.66 -7.01 -11.25
C ARG A 194 5.38 -6.05 -10.29
N SER A 195 5.16 -4.74 -10.42
CA SER A 195 5.69 -3.70 -9.53
C SER A 195 5.29 -3.86 -8.06
N LYS A 196 4.15 -4.50 -7.83
CA LYS A 196 3.54 -4.72 -6.53
C LYS A 196 3.59 -6.18 -6.07
N ALA A 197 4.34 -7.01 -6.80
CA ALA A 197 4.53 -8.42 -6.46
C ALA A 197 6.01 -8.73 -6.31
N THR A 198 6.33 -9.63 -5.39
CA THR A 198 7.70 -10.13 -5.20
C THR A 198 7.70 -11.55 -4.65
N GLY A 199 8.70 -12.33 -5.06
CA GLY A 199 8.96 -13.66 -4.52
C GLY A 199 10.04 -13.61 -3.45
N TYR A 200 10.04 -14.55 -2.51
CA TYR A 200 11.12 -14.74 -1.55
C TYR A 200 11.42 -16.21 -1.32
N VAL A 201 12.65 -16.51 -0.91
CA VAL A 201 13.02 -17.88 -0.52
C VAL A 201 12.38 -18.19 0.83
N GLN A 202 11.67 -19.30 0.93
CA GLN A 202 10.97 -19.70 2.14
C GLN A 202 11.94 -20.25 3.20
N ASP A 203 12.69 -19.35 3.82
CA ASP A 203 13.51 -19.60 4.99
C ASP A 203 13.58 -18.34 5.86
N LYS A 204 14.19 -18.48 7.05
CA LYS A 204 14.29 -17.39 8.03
C LYS A 204 14.83 -16.07 7.44
N THR A 205 15.79 -16.13 6.52
CA THR A 205 16.37 -14.93 5.90
C THR A 205 15.39 -14.31 4.91
N GLY A 206 14.73 -15.13 4.07
CA GLY A 206 13.77 -14.62 3.10
C GLY A 206 12.53 -14.04 3.76
N TYR A 207 12.04 -14.65 4.84
CA TYR A 207 10.97 -14.06 5.66
C TYR A 207 11.39 -12.72 6.27
N ASP A 208 12.62 -12.60 6.82
CA ASP A 208 13.14 -11.31 7.32
C ASP A 208 13.11 -10.23 6.22
N LYS A 209 13.55 -10.56 5.00
CA LYS A 209 13.53 -9.64 3.87
C LYS A 209 12.12 -9.29 3.40
N ALA A 210 11.22 -10.28 3.33
CA ALA A 210 9.84 -10.10 2.92
C ALA A 210 9.07 -9.17 3.87
N TYR A 211 9.20 -9.38 5.18
CA TYR A 211 8.53 -8.52 6.17
C TYR A 211 9.18 -7.14 6.30
N LYS A 212 10.48 -7.00 6.03
CA LYS A 212 11.11 -5.70 5.86
C LYS A 212 10.55 -4.95 4.65
N ALA A 213 10.32 -5.64 3.52
CA ALA A 213 9.70 -5.06 2.35
C ALA A 213 8.28 -4.54 2.65
N ILE A 214 7.49 -5.30 3.42
CA ILE A 214 6.18 -4.86 3.91
C ILE A 214 6.30 -3.57 4.74
N ASN A 215 7.27 -3.49 5.67
CA ASN A 215 7.48 -2.27 6.46
C ASN A 215 7.86 -1.05 5.62
N ASN A 216 8.66 -1.23 4.56
CA ASN A 216 8.96 -0.16 3.61
C ASN A 216 7.68 0.34 2.91
N ALA A 217 6.81 -0.57 2.47
CA ALA A 217 5.53 -0.21 1.84
C ALA A 217 4.59 0.50 2.83
N VAL A 218 4.51 0.02 4.08
CA VAL A 218 3.76 0.67 5.16
C VAL A 218 4.27 2.09 5.38
N GLU A 219 5.58 2.31 5.43
CA GLU A 219 6.16 3.64 5.59
C GLU A 219 5.79 4.58 4.43
N SER A 220 5.83 4.11 3.17
CA SER A 220 5.37 4.93 2.04
C SER A 220 3.90 5.33 2.22
N LYS A 221 3.03 4.39 2.58
CA LYS A 221 1.59 4.61 2.74
C LYS A 221 1.21 5.49 3.93
N LYS A 222 2.02 5.49 4.99
CA LYS A 222 1.88 6.41 6.14
C LYS A 222 2.32 7.86 5.84
N ASN A 223 2.95 8.08 4.70
CA ASN A 223 3.38 9.39 4.21
C ASN A 223 2.61 9.82 2.95
N ALA A 224 1.46 9.19 2.68
CA ALA A 224 0.63 9.33 1.49
C ALA A 224 1.43 9.25 0.17
N ALA A 225 2.54 8.54 0.19
CA ALA A 225 3.40 8.38 -0.96
C ALA A 225 3.00 7.10 -1.72
N PRO A 226 3.12 7.11 -3.07
CA PRO A 226 3.06 5.88 -3.83
C PRO A 226 4.13 4.89 -3.36
N ILE A 227 3.80 3.60 -3.29
CA ILE A 227 4.81 2.56 -3.04
C ILE A 227 5.65 2.43 -4.32
N SER A 228 6.90 2.87 -4.27
CA SER A 228 7.88 2.79 -5.35
C SER A 228 8.58 1.42 -5.35
N GLU A 229 9.20 1.01 -6.46
CA GLU A 229 9.83 -0.33 -6.61
C GLU A 229 10.87 -0.67 -5.54
N GLU A 230 11.45 0.33 -4.89
CA GLU A 230 12.43 0.18 -3.82
C GLU A 230 11.91 -0.65 -2.64
N TRP A 231 10.59 -0.73 -2.44
CA TRP A 231 9.97 -1.49 -1.36
C TRP A 231 10.44 -2.95 -1.32
N LYS A 232 10.61 -3.56 -2.50
CA LYS A 232 10.94 -4.98 -2.69
C LYS A 232 12.37 -5.24 -3.16
N LYS A 233 13.18 -4.19 -3.37
CA LYS A 233 14.52 -4.33 -3.95
C LYS A 233 15.42 -5.30 -3.17
N GLU A 234 15.40 -5.23 -1.84
CA GLU A 234 16.25 -6.07 -0.99
C GLU A 234 15.84 -7.54 -1.03
N VAL A 235 14.53 -7.84 -1.03
CA VAL A 235 14.04 -9.22 -1.09
C VAL A 235 14.26 -9.84 -2.47
N GLU A 236 14.11 -9.07 -3.55
CA GLU A 236 14.43 -9.54 -4.91
C GLU A 236 15.93 -9.79 -5.08
N THR A 237 16.78 -8.90 -4.56
CA THR A 237 18.25 -9.08 -4.61
C THR A 237 18.65 -10.38 -3.91
N ASP A 238 18.15 -10.60 -2.70
CA ASP A 238 18.40 -11.79 -1.92
C ASP A 238 17.89 -13.07 -2.61
N ALA A 239 16.68 -13.07 -3.17
CA ALA A 239 16.14 -14.21 -3.91
C ALA A 239 16.99 -14.52 -5.15
N MET A 240 17.43 -13.51 -5.90
CA MET A 240 18.31 -13.68 -7.06
C MET A 240 19.68 -14.25 -6.68
N GLU A 241 20.31 -13.75 -5.61
CA GLU A 241 21.62 -14.23 -5.16
C GLU A 241 21.59 -15.68 -4.68
N ARG A 242 20.47 -16.13 -4.11
CA ARG A 242 20.31 -17.47 -3.57
C ARG A 242 19.79 -18.50 -4.58
N THR A 243 19.10 -18.04 -5.63
CA THR A 243 18.69 -18.91 -6.75
C THR A 243 19.86 -19.24 -7.69
N ASN A 244 20.89 -18.37 -7.73
CA ASN A 244 22.09 -18.55 -8.56
C ASN A 244 23.22 -19.36 -7.89
N LYS A 245 22.95 -20.01 -6.76
CA LYS A 245 23.88 -20.87 -6.01
C LYS A 245 23.42 -22.32 -6.05
#